data_AF-G2Q0P0-F1
#
_entry.id   AF-G2Q0P0-F1
#
_cell.length_a   1.000
_cell.length_b   1.000
_cell.length_c   1.000
_cell.angle_alpha   90.00
_cell.angle_beta   90.00
_cell.angle_gamma   90.00
#
_symmetry.space_group_name_H-M   'P 1'
#
loop_
_entity.id
_entity.type
_entity.pdbx_description
1 polymer ?
#
loop_
_entity_poly.entity_id
_entity_poly.type
_entity_poly.pdbx_seq_one_letter_code
_entity_poly.pdbx_strand_id
1 'polypeptide(L)'
;SSSPSESVDDRFELEDALEEGVSHVFDLTGGDDAPEVVSAREVMVLEDEAREYRSYRLPNGIRLEPGKTVQLRQPVDATPDRRAHVGLAQAIKVQVEFVRIKCIRRKSAGSSDVDIHGIGFSRNETLCGMLPPRQPDEVTMISVLDYPSAARWDQQHSLVKTSGSNILCARELRITNAPFPDHHSAGPSGHGSPERRGAEKQPPLVCRFRFQIQYLGSSSDKPLENALIRIGEDEADPDCKIPDSINLNRWRGGKVPGGSHRPGGGPSQPVCDLESSEPESPPRLSRGQRYTAGDVFSGAGGAARGIERAGVHLEFVVDNWNHAVETLRSNFPQTKVYAMSVADYCDAEETRGKKVDLLHLSPPCQVFSPAHTISGKDDEANIEAFLTCPRVVERNRPRIFTVEETFGLLWPAHRGHLHRLVRGFVRLGYSLRWRCVRLSSYGVPQTRQRLLMIGSAPGEPLPPFPPYTHNECGTGGLKRWVTPESALAAVSSSPALRRHPLHRPDDRRKRFARPRERWDPATLARTITCSGGQNHHWSGERDFTLLEYAVLQGFPVWHRFRGKRLKKQIGNAFPPSVVRVLYEHLVDWLLVQDGFDPAAVRKEEYARAGMPTDLSSDKYVCLMDDNDDNNNSSSSS
;
A
#
# COMPACT_ATOMS: atom_id res chain seq x y z
N SER A 1 -24.25 19.97 66.58
CA SER A 1 -24.98 18.69 66.48
C SER A 1 -24.86 18.17 65.06
N SER A 2 -24.45 16.91 64.93
CA SER A 2 -24.62 16.00 63.78
C SER A 2 -24.10 16.41 62.38
N SER A 3 -22.90 15.93 62.07
CA SER A 3 -22.60 15.15 60.85
C SER A 3 -23.55 13.94 60.74
N PRO A 4 -23.77 13.27 59.57
CA PRO A 4 -22.69 12.65 58.78
C PRO A 4 -22.89 12.42 57.25
N SER A 5 -21.74 12.16 56.59
CA SER A 5 -21.46 11.18 55.53
C SER A 5 -22.33 11.08 54.27
N GLU A 6 -21.76 11.47 53.12
CA GLU A 6 -22.10 10.92 51.81
C GLU A 6 -21.10 9.82 51.44
N SER A 7 -21.63 8.61 51.23
CA SER A 7 -20.94 7.43 50.76
C SER A 7 -20.98 7.33 49.24
N VAL A 8 -19.86 6.91 48.68
CA VAL A 8 -19.64 6.44 47.32
C VAL A 8 -20.36 5.11 47.11
N ASP A 9 -21.31 5.05 46.17
CA ASP A 9 -21.46 4.02 45.14
C ASP A 9 -22.79 4.21 44.37
N ASP A 10 -22.89 3.57 43.21
CA ASP A 10 -24.02 3.47 42.28
C ASP A 10 -24.22 4.62 41.28
N ARG A 11 -23.68 4.40 40.06
CA ARG A 11 -24.32 4.74 38.78
C ARG A 11 -23.70 3.92 37.64
N PHE A 12 -24.19 2.70 37.50
CA PHE A 12 -24.20 1.95 36.24
C PHE A 12 -25.65 1.80 35.80
N GLU A 13 -25.84 1.82 34.47
CA GLU A 13 -27.09 1.55 33.72
C GLU A 13 -28.12 2.67 33.62
N LEU A 14 -28.14 3.32 32.45
CA LEU A 14 -29.35 3.59 31.64
C LEU A 14 -28.93 4.36 30.39
N GLU A 15 -28.72 3.66 29.28
CA GLU A 15 -28.84 4.21 27.92
C GLU A 15 -28.88 3.04 26.92
N ASP A 16 -30.02 2.33 26.92
CA ASP A 16 -30.43 1.42 25.87
C ASP A 16 -31.96 1.53 25.78
N ALA A 17 -32.43 2.32 24.81
CA ALA A 17 -33.71 2.22 24.09
C ALA A 17 -34.11 3.59 23.55
N LEU A 18 -33.95 3.80 22.24
CA LEU A 18 -34.95 4.34 21.31
C LEU A 18 -34.30 4.53 19.93
N GLU A 19 -34.16 3.43 19.18
CA GLU A 19 -34.18 3.44 17.72
C GLU A 19 -35.54 2.87 17.29
N GLU A 20 -36.36 3.68 16.64
CA GLU A 20 -37.31 3.19 15.63
C GLU A 20 -37.36 4.20 14.47
N GLY A 21 -37.14 3.69 13.26
CA GLY A 21 -37.38 4.39 12.00
C GLY A 21 -36.11 4.78 11.25
N VAL A 22 -35.60 3.88 10.41
CA VAL A 22 -35.60 3.97 8.93
C VAL A 22 -34.98 2.68 8.40
N SER A 23 -35.83 1.75 7.99
CA SER A 23 -35.47 0.59 7.19
C SER A 23 -35.24 1.03 5.74
N HIS A 24 -33.99 1.31 5.36
CA HIS A 24 -33.56 1.25 3.98
C HIS A 24 -32.41 0.25 3.86
N VAL A 25 -32.78 -0.96 3.44
CA VAL A 25 -31.89 -2.01 2.97
C VAL A 25 -31.15 -1.46 1.75
N PHE A 26 -29.91 -1.02 1.93
CA PHE A 26 -28.97 -0.91 0.82
C PHE A 26 -28.33 -2.27 0.61
N ASP A 27 -28.97 -3.06 -0.24
CA ASP A 27 -28.36 -4.23 -0.84
C ASP A 27 -27.30 -3.73 -1.86
N LEU A 28 -26.04 -3.90 -1.50
CA LEU A 28 -24.88 -3.63 -2.37
C LEU A 28 -24.22 -4.95 -2.77
N THR A 29 -25.01 -5.97 -3.13
CA THR A 29 -24.53 -7.11 -3.93
C THR A 29 -24.29 -6.67 -5.37
N GLY A 30 -23.27 -5.83 -5.59
CA GLY A 30 -22.59 -5.78 -6.88
C GLY A 30 -21.59 -6.93 -6.90
N GLY A 31 -21.91 -8.01 -7.62
CA GLY A 31 -20.99 -9.13 -7.83
C GLY A 31 -19.71 -8.64 -8.49
N ASP A 32 -18.62 -8.58 -7.71
CA ASP A 32 -17.25 -8.52 -8.22
C ASP A 32 -16.75 -9.96 -8.34
N ASP A 33 -17.14 -10.62 -9.41
CA ASP A 33 -16.63 -11.95 -9.76
C ASP A 33 -15.12 -11.88 -10.00
N ALA A 34 -14.39 -12.85 -9.43
CA ALA A 34 -13.00 -13.07 -9.78
C ALA A 34 -12.91 -13.41 -11.29
N PRO A 35 -11.97 -12.83 -12.05
CA PRO A 35 -11.99 -12.98 -13.51
C PRO A 35 -11.76 -14.43 -13.90
N GLU A 36 -12.74 -15.02 -14.60
CA GLU A 36 -12.52 -16.19 -15.43
C GLU A 36 -11.48 -15.86 -16.50
N VAL A 37 -10.55 -16.79 -16.73
CA VAL A 37 -9.60 -16.73 -17.83
C VAL A 37 -10.38 -17.00 -19.12
N VAL A 38 -10.95 -15.95 -19.71
CA VAL A 38 -11.60 -16.03 -21.02
C VAL A 38 -10.53 -16.01 -22.09
N SER A 39 -10.56 -17.03 -22.94
CA SER A 39 -9.65 -17.25 -24.05
C SER A 39 -9.53 -16.04 -24.98
N ALA A 40 -8.30 -15.72 -25.37
CA ALA A 40 -7.95 -14.68 -26.32
C ALA A 40 -8.74 -14.78 -27.64
N ARG A 41 -9.49 -13.71 -27.95
CA ARG A 41 -9.98 -13.22 -29.26
C ARG A 41 -10.81 -11.96 -28.94
N GLU A 42 -10.67 -10.80 -29.56
CA GLU A 42 -10.18 -10.43 -30.88
C GLU A 42 -9.17 -9.27 -30.79
N VAL A 43 -8.02 -9.44 -31.44
CA VAL A 43 -7.20 -8.30 -31.84
C VAL A 43 -7.96 -7.66 -32.99
N MET A 44 -8.54 -6.47 -32.77
CA MET A 44 -8.93 -5.60 -33.88
C MET A 44 -7.65 -5.17 -34.59
N VAL A 45 -7.26 -5.96 -35.59
CA VAL A 45 -6.34 -5.51 -36.63
C VAL A 45 -7.08 -4.42 -37.38
N LEU A 46 -6.81 -3.17 -37.03
CA LEU A 46 -7.18 -2.02 -37.87
C LEU A 46 -6.29 -2.08 -39.10
N GLU A 47 -6.75 -2.79 -40.13
CA GLU A 47 -6.27 -2.61 -41.50
C GLU A 47 -6.71 -1.24 -41.99
N ASP A 48 -5.84 -0.26 -41.81
CA ASP A 48 -5.81 0.94 -42.65
C ASP A 48 -4.34 1.35 -42.73
N GLU A 49 -3.72 1.18 -43.91
CA GLU A 49 -2.35 1.62 -44.19
C GLU A 49 -2.27 3.16 -44.22
N ALA A 50 -2.55 3.80 -43.07
CA ALA A 50 -2.35 5.22 -42.89
C ALA A 50 -0.85 5.50 -42.91
N ARG A 51 -0.34 6.03 -44.03
CA ARG A 51 1.08 6.45 -44.17
C ARG A 51 1.50 7.28 -42.96
N GLU A 52 2.40 6.74 -42.14
CA GLU A 52 2.99 7.46 -41.03
C GLU A 52 4.04 8.46 -41.53
N TYR A 53 3.96 9.70 -41.06
CA TYR A 53 4.92 10.74 -41.44
C TYR A 53 6.17 10.65 -40.56
N ARG A 54 7.34 10.55 -41.19
CA ARG A 54 8.64 10.73 -40.50
C ARG A 54 8.83 12.15 -39.99
N SER A 55 8.28 13.13 -40.70
CA SER A 55 8.17 14.51 -40.27
C SER A 55 6.98 15.19 -40.94
N TYR A 56 6.35 16.15 -40.27
CA TYR A 56 5.26 16.95 -40.82
C TYR A 56 5.43 18.42 -40.46
N ARG A 57 5.16 19.34 -41.38
CA ARG A 57 5.19 20.78 -41.11
C ARG A 57 3.77 21.31 -41.06
N LEU A 58 3.37 21.79 -39.89
CA LEU A 58 2.05 22.41 -39.70
C LEU A 58 1.95 23.73 -40.48
N PRO A 59 0.73 24.20 -40.82
CA PRO A 59 0.53 25.49 -41.50
C PRO A 59 1.12 26.70 -40.76
N ASN A 60 1.23 26.61 -39.43
CA ASN A 60 1.86 27.63 -38.59
C ASN A 60 3.40 27.55 -38.56
N GLY A 61 4.02 26.70 -39.39
CA GLY A 61 5.48 26.56 -39.53
C GLY A 61 6.14 25.58 -38.57
N ILE A 62 5.42 25.06 -37.56
CA ILE A 62 5.98 24.11 -36.58
C ILE A 62 6.29 22.78 -37.27
N ARG A 63 7.51 22.26 -37.06
CA ARG A 63 7.96 20.96 -37.59
C ARG A 63 7.83 19.86 -36.53
N LEU A 64 6.97 18.89 -36.81
CA LEU A 64 6.67 17.72 -36.01
C LEU A 64 7.51 16.53 -36.45
N GLU A 65 8.07 15.80 -35.49
CA GLU A 65 8.86 14.59 -35.69
C GLU A 65 8.68 13.67 -34.49
N PRO A 66 8.66 12.33 -34.67
CA PRO A 66 8.74 11.40 -33.54
C PRO A 66 9.91 11.73 -32.61
N GLY A 67 9.67 11.65 -31.31
CA GLY A 67 10.63 12.03 -30.26
C GLY A 67 10.53 13.49 -29.80
N LYS A 68 10.00 14.41 -30.62
CA LYS A 68 9.78 15.81 -30.18
C LYS A 68 8.63 15.92 -29.19
N THR A 69 8.77 16.83 -28.24
CA THR A 69 7.70 17.21 -27.31
C THR A 69 7.02 18.48 -27.80
N VAL A 70 5.69 18.49 -27.73
CA VAL A 70 4.84 19.63 -28.09
C VAL A 70 3.91 19.99 -26.95
N GLN A 71 3.61 21.29 -26.81
CA GLN A 71 2.58 21.80 -25.91
C GLN A 71 1.26 21.94 -26.67
N LEU A 72 0.16 21.59 -26.01
CA LEU A 72 -1.18 21.68 -26.57
C LEU A 72 -1.80 23.06 -26.30
N ARG A 73 -2.70 23.51 -27.19
CA ARG A 73 -3.52 24.73 -27.00
C ARG A 73 -4.59 24.49 -25.97
N GLN A 74 -5.26 23.33 -26.06
CA GLN A 74 -6.24 22.85 -25.10
C GLN A 74 -5.77 21.50 -24.57
N PRO A 75 -5.84 21.27 -23.24
CA PRO A 75 -5.55 19.97 -22.67
C PRO A 75 -6.49 18.89 -23.21
N VAL A 76 -6.02 17.65 -23.17
CA VAL A 76 -6.81 16.48 -23.59
C VAL A 76 -6.92 15.50 -22.44
N ASP A 77 -8.09 14.87 -22.29
CA ASP A 77 -8.31 13.85 -21.28
C ASP A 77 -7.43 12.62 -21.55
N ALA A 78 -6.63 12.23 -20.56
CA ALA A 78 -5.81 11.02 -20.64
C ALA A 78 -6.58 9.76 -20.20
N THR A 79 -7.60 9.93 -19.36
CA THR A 79 -8.45 8.85 -18.89
C THR A 79 -9.59 8.62 -19.89
N PRO A 80 -9.83 7.37 -20.34
CA PRO A 80 -10.90 7.07 -21.28
C PRO A 80 -12.28 7.47 -20.71
N ASP A 81 -13.16 7.98 -21.57
CA ASP A 81 -14.55 8.26 -21.25
C ASP A 81 -15.33 6.94 -21.20
N ARG A 82 -15.30 6.29 -20.04
CA ARG A 82 -16.00 5.02 -19.79
C ARG A 82 -17.40 5.31 -19.23
N ARG A 83 -18.39 4.50 -19.61
CA ARG A 83 -19.83 4.78 -19.41
C ARG A 83 -20.13 5.01 -17.92
N ALA A 84 -20.29 6.27 -17.55
CA ALA A 84 -20.71 6.71 -16.23
C ALA A 84 -22.03 6.04 -15.80
N HIS A 85 -21.93 4.94 -15.06
CA HIS A 85 -23.05 4.46 -14.27
C HIS A 85 -23.10 5.25 -12.94
N VAL A 86 -24.26 5.88 -12.75
CA VAL A 86 -24.70 6.75 -11.66
C VAL A 86 -24.12 6.38 -10.29
N GLY A 87 -23.49 7.35 -9.60
CA GLY A 87 -23.47 7.38 -8.12
C GLY A 87 -22.19 7.80 -7.40
N LEU A 88 -20.99 7.49 -7.91
CA LEU A 88 -19.72 7.87 -7.23
C LEU A 88 -18.61 8.09 -8.27
N ALA A 89 -18.44 9.33 -8.76
CA ALA A 89 -17.34 9.70 -9.64
C ALA A 89 -16.00 9.65 -8.89
N GLN A 90 -15.37 8.46 -8.86
CA GLN A 90 -14.07 8.19 -8.22
C GLN A 90 -12.87 8.39 -9.15
N ALA A 91 -13.06 8.49 -10.46
CA ALA A 91 -11.95 8.61 -11.41
C ALA A 91 -11.24 9.97 -11.29
N ILE A 92 -9.91 9.93 -11.12
CA ILE A 92 -9.05 11.12 -11.24
C ILE A 92 -9.01 11.47 -12.72
N LYS A 93 -9.72 12.53 -13.12
CA LYS A 93 -9.59 13.06 -14.49
C LYS A 93 -8.22 13.73 -14.61
N VAL A 94 -7.37 13.17 -15.48
CA VAL A 94 -6.04 13.70 -15.74
C VAL A 94 -6.02 14.39 -17.09
N GLN A 95 -5.70 15.67 -17.09
CA GLN A 95 -5.55 16.50 -18.29
C GLN A 95 -4.11 16.46 -18.77
N VAL A 96 -3.89 16.12 -20.03
CA VAL A 96 -2.57 16.14 -20.67
C VAL A 96 -2.38 17.44 -21.42
N GLU A 97 -1.27 18.11 -21.14
CA GLU A 97 -0.95 19.45 -21.66
C GLU A 97 0.24 19.40 -22.62
N PHE A 98 1.03 18.32 -22.57
CA PHE A 98 2.17 18.09 -23.44
C PHE A 98 2.19 16.67 -23.97
N VAL A 99 2.66 16.51 -25.21
CA VAL A 99 2.74 15.21 -25.87
C VAL A 99 4.14 15.02 -26.43
N ARG A 100 4.80 13.92 -26.06
CA ARG A 100 6.02 13.45 -26.74
C ARG A 100 5.61 12.52 -27.88
N ILE A 101 5.81 13.00 -29.11
CA ILE A 101 5.28 12.39 -30.33
C ILE A 101 5.88 11.00 -30.53
N LYS A 102 5.02 9.99 -30.73
CA LYS A 102 5.43 8.63 -31.12
C LYS A 102 5.12 8.38 -32.59
N CYS A 103 3.92 8.73 -33.05
CA CYS A 103 3.58 8.66 -34.46
C CYS A 103 2.72 9.84 -34.91
N ILE A 104 2.80 10.13 -36.21
CA ILE A 104 2.06 11.19 -36.90
C ILE A 104 1.36 10.53 -38.08
N ARG A 105 0.04 10.63 -38.13
CA ARG A 105 -0.80 9.97 -39.13
C ARG A 105 -1.64 10.99 -39.88
N ARG A 106 -1.94 10.69 -41.14
CA ARG A 106 -2.89 11.49 -41.90
C ARG A 106 -4.30 11.24 -41.36
N LYS A 107 -5.06 12.30 -41.11
CA LYS A 107 -6.44 12.20 -40.60
C LYS A 107 -7.42 11.67 -41.65
N SER A 108 -7.31 12.17 -42.89
CA SER A 108 -8.07 11.70 -44.06
C SER A 108 -7.41 12.17 -45.36
N ALA A 109 -7.74 11.54 -46.49
CA ALA A 109 -7.28 11.99 -47.81
C ALA A 109 -7.81 13.40 -48.10
N GLY A 110 -6.91 14.36 -48.35
CA GLY A 110 -7.24 15.77 -48.61
C GLY A 110 -7.19 16.71 -47.40
N SER A 111 -7.14 16.20 -46.17
CA SER A 111 -6.96 17.04 -44.97
C SER A 111 -5.54 17.63 -44.89
N SER A 112 -5.46 18.91 -44.50
CA SER A 112 -4.22 19.60 -44.12
C SER A 112 -3.88 19.44 -42.64
N ASP A 113 -4.67 18.68 -41.89
CA ASP A 113 -4.46 18.34 -40.48
C ASP A 113 -4.01 16.89 -40.32
N VAL A 114 -3.34 16.61 -39.20
CA VAL A 114 -2.76 15.30 -38.86
C VAL A 114 -3.22 14.84 -37.50
N ASP A 115 -3.32 13.52 -37.33
CA ASP A 115 -3.51 12.88 -36.03
C ASP A 115 -2.14 12.58 -35.42
N ILE A 116 -1.98 12.89 -34.14
CA ILE A 116 -0.73 12.75 -33.40
C ILE A 116 -1.01 11.85 -32.22
N HIS A 117 -0.19 10.81 -32.09
CA HIS A 117 -0.25 9.89 -30.97
C HIS A 117 1.09 9.93 -30.24
N GLY A 118 1.05 10.04 -28.93
CA GLY A 118 2.28 10.16 -28.14
C GLY A 118 2.07 9.93 -26.65
N ILE A 119 3.17 10.00 -25.91
CA ILE A 119 3.16 9.91 -24.46
C ILE A 119 2.69 11.25 -23.91
N GLY A 120 1.66 11.23 -23.05
CA GLY A 120 1.11 12.42 -22.42
C GLY A 120 1.85 12.84 -21.16
N PHE A 121 1.93 14.15 -20.92
CA PHE A 121 2.46 14.73 -19.70
C PHE A 121 1.54 15.85 -19.20
N SER A 122 1.42 15.92 -17.88
CA SER A 122 0.65 16.94 -17.17
C SER A 122 1.56 17.77 -16.28
N ARG A 123 1.23 19.04 -16.05
CA ARG A 123 1.96 19.83 -15.05
C ARG A 123 1.77 19.25 -13.66
N ASN A 124 2.78 19.36 -12.81
CA ASN A 124 2.66 18.90 -11.42
C ASN A 124 1.53 19.61 -10.65
N GLU A 125 1.28 20.89 -10.96
CA GLU A 125 0.21 21.67 -10.34
C GLU A 125 -1.20 21.18 -10.70
N THR A 126 -1.38 20.55 -11.86
CA THR A 126 -2.70 20.07 -12.33
C THR A 126 -3.03 18.67 -11.80
N LEU A 127 -2.07 17.96 -11.21
CA LEU A 127 -2.25 16.61 -10.63
C LEU A 127 -2.85 16.63 -9.22
N CYS A 128 -3.97 17.36 -9.08
CA CYS A 128 -4.83 17.44 -7.91
C CYS A 128 -4.11 17.72 -6.57
N GLY A 129 -2.91 18.30 -6.63
CA GLY A 129 -2.09 18.54 -5.45
C GLY A 129 -1.39 17.31 -4.87
N MET A 130 -1.26 16.20 -5.60
CA MET A 130 -0.40 15.08 -5.18
C MET A 130 1.10 15.42 -5.28
N LEU A 131 1.45 16.39 -6.12
CA LEU A 131 2.82 16.87 -6.32
C LEU A 131 3.02 18.29 -5.77
N PRO A 132 4.27 18.73 -5.56
CA PRO A 132 4.59 20.11 -5.20
C PRO A 132 4.14 21.10 -6.31
N PRO A 133 3.32 22.13 -5.98
CA PRO A 133 2.73 22.99 -7.02
C PRO A 133 3.62 24.16 -7.48
N ARG A 134 4.73 24.48 -6.78
CA ARG A 134 5.57 25.66 -7.07
C ARG A 134 6.74 25.37 -8.01
N GLN A 135 6.50 24.54 -9.02
CA GLN A 135 7.53 24.08 -9.97
C GLN A 135 6.96 24.16 -11.40
N PRO A 136 7.03 25.34 -12.05
CA PRO A 136 6.26 25.63 -13.26
C PRO A 136 6.66 24.77 -14.48
N ASP A 137 7.90 24.28 -14.51
CA ASP A 137 8.42 23.46 -15.61
C ASP A 137 8.52 21.97 -15.28
N GLU A 138 8.10 21.57 -14.07
CA GLU A 138 7.99 20.15 -13.73
C GLU A 138 6.68 19.58 -14.26
N VAL A 139 6.82 18.50 -15.01
CA VAL A 139 5.73 17.72 -15.56
C VAL A 139 5.83 16.28 -15.10
N THR A 140 4.71 15.58 -15.14
CA THR A 140 4.60 14.17 -14.80
C THR A 140 4.07 13.42 -15.98
N MET A 141 4.73 12.30 -16.31
CA MET A 141 4.31 11.38 -17.36
C MET A 141 3.02 10.69 -16.95
N ILE A 142 2.02 10.63 -17.84
CA ILE A 142 0.73 9.98 -17.56
C ILE A 142 0.69 8.62 -18.25
N SER A 143 0.35 7.57 -17.50
CA SER A 143 0.25 6.21 -18.00
C SER A 143 -1.06 5.56 -17.56
N VAL A 144 -1.94 5.25 -18.51
CA VAL A 144 -3.22 4.57 -18.23
C VAL A 144 -3.14 3.14 -18.76
N LEU A 145 -3.46 2.15 -17.93
CA LEU A 145 -3.30 0.73 -18.20
C LEU A 145 -4.58 -0.06 -17.91
N ASP A 146 -4.82 -1.14 -18.66
CA ASP A 146 -5.84 -2.14 -18.37
C ASP A 146 -5.20 -3.41 -17.78
N TYR A 147 -5.83 -3.98 -16.76
CA TYR A 147 -5.44 -5.24 -16.13
C TYR A 147 -6.31 -6.41 -16.67
N PRO A 148 -5.73 -7.60 -16.94
CA PRO A 148 -4.30 -7.92 -16.92
C PRO A 148 -3.62 -7.42 -18.21
N SER A 149 -2.52 -6.67 -18.06
CA SER A 149 -1.73 -6.25 -19.23
C SER A 149 -0.67 -7.32 -19.52
N ALA A 150 -0.76 -7.95 -20.69
CA ALA A 150 0.22 -8.95 -21.17
C ALA A 150 1.50 -8.33 -21.78
N ALA A 151 1.59 -7.00 -21.90
CA ALA A 151 2.70 -6.32 -22.58
C ALA A 151 3.89 -6.01 -21.63
N ARG A 152 5.09 -5.76 -22.16
CA ARG A 152 6.21 -5.22 -21.37
C ARG A 152 5.97 -3.75 -21.05
N TRP A 153 6.50 -3.26 -19.93
CA TRP A 153 6.22 -1.90 -19.39
C TRP A 153 6.62 -0.76 -20.36
N ASP A 154 7.64 -0.97 -21.19
CA ASP A 154 8.12 -0.05 -22.22
C ASP A 154 7.17 0.07 -23.43
N GLN A 155 6.23 -0.87 -23.56
CA GLN A 155 5.21 -0.94 -24.62
C GLN A 155 3.80 -0.60 -24.12
N GLN A 156 3.66 -0.25 -22.85
CA GLN A 156 2.37 -0.14 -22.15
C GLN A 156 1.83 1.30 -22.02
N HIS A 157 2.45 2.32 -22.62
CA HIS A 157 1.87 3.66 -22.52
C HIS A 157 0.62 3.78 -23.41
N SER A 158 -0.56 3.95 -22.80
CA SER A 158 -1.72 4.44 -23.54
C SER A 158 -1.35 5.75 -24.22
N LEU A 159 -1.27 5.72 -25.55
CA LEU A 159 -0.93 6.90 -26.32
C LEU A 159 -2.10 7.87 -26.32
N VAL A 160 -1.82 9.10 -25.94
CA VAL A 160 -2.77 10.21 -26.04
C VAL A 160 -2.89 10.58 -27.51
N LYS A 161 -4.13 10.69 -28.00
CA LYS A 161 -4.45 11.14 -29.35
C LYS A 161 -4.79 12.63 -29.34
N THR A 162 -4.20 13.40 -30.25
CA THR A 162 -4.56 14.80 -30.47
C THR A 162 -4.40 15.19 -31.94
N SER A 163 -4.89 16.38 -32.32
CA SER A 163 -4.80 16.92 -33.68
C SER A 163 -3.62 17.86 -33.81
N GLY A 164 -3.01 17.92 -35.00
CA GLY A 164 -1.96 18.89 -35.34
C GLY A 164 -2.40 20.34 -35.13
N SER A 165 -3.67 20.65 -35.38
CA SER A 165 -4.27 21.97 -35.12
C SER A 165 -4.26 22.36 -33.62
N ASN A 166 -4.27 21.39 -32.72
CA ASN A 166 -4.20 21.61 -31.27
C ASN A 166 -2.76 21.86 -30.77
N ILE A 167 -1.75 21.86 -31.64
CA ILE A 167 -0.37 22.17 -31.22
C ILE A 167 -0.17 23.68 -31.08
N LEU A 168 0.28 24.08 -29.89
CA LEU A 168 0.67 25.45 -29.58
C LEU A 168 2.13 25.72 -30.00
N CYS A 169 3.08 24.95 -29.49
CA CYS A 169 4.51 25.10 -29.75
C CYS A 169 5.29 23.80 -29.48
N ALA A 170 6.55 23.75 -29.91
CA ALA A 170 7.49 22.70 -29.50
C ALA A 170 8.12 23.05 -28.13
N ARG A 171 8.47 22.04 -27.35
CA ARG A 171 9.14 22.17 -26.04
C ARG A 171 10.29 21.18 -25.94
N GLU A 172 11.37 21.59 -25.29
CA GLU A 172 12.38 20.66 -24.78
C GLU A 172 11.82 19.96 -23.54
N LEU A 173 12.07 18.66 -23.41
CA LEU A 173 11.70 17.85 -22.26
C LEU A 173 12.90 17.00 -21.85
N ARG A 174 13.23 17.02 -20.57
CA ARG A 174 14.24 16.18 -19.94
C ARG A 174 13.58 15.20 -19.00
N ILE A 175 13.87 13.92 -19.15
CA ILE A 175 13.47 12.87 -18.21
C ILE A 175 14.67 12.53 -17.35
N THR A 176 14.49 12.61 -16.03
CA THR A 176 15.61 12.48 -15.10
C THR A 176 15.18 11.79 -13.82
N ASN A 177 16.09 11.00 -13.27
CA ASN A 177 16.01 10.47 -11.92
C ASN A 177 16.93 11.25 -10.95
N ALA A 178 17.44 12.42 -11.34
CA ALA A 178 18.16 13.32 -10.45
C ALA A 178 17.20 14.05 -9.49
N PRO A 179 17.63 14.41 -8.27
CA PRO A 179 16.81 15.20 -7.36
C PRO A 179 16.46 16.58 -7.95
N PHE A 180 15.41 17.22 -7.45
CA PHE A 180 15.16 18.63 -7.72
C PHE A 180 16.18 19.49 -6.96
N PRO A 181 16.72 20.59 -7.54
CA PRO A 181 16.36 21.25 -8.80
C PRO A 181 17.26 20.91 -10.02
N ASP A 182 17.95 19.78 -10.02
CA ASP A 182 18.88 19.45 -11.11
C ASP A 182 18.19 19.48 -12.50
N HIS A 183 18.88 19.90 -13.55
CA HIS A 183 18.32 20.03 -14.91
C HIS A 183 17.15 21.02 -15.10
N HIS A 184 16.71 21.75 -14.07
CA HIS A 184 15.60 22.71 -14.13
C HIS A 184 15.95 24.03 -14.86
N SER A 185 17.24 24.28 -15.09
CA SER A 185 17.72 25.45 -15.85
C SER A 185 18.30 25.01 -17.20
N ALA A 186 18.29 25.90 -18.19
CA ALA A 186 19.18 25.77 -19.33
C ALA A 186 20.62 25.77 -18.77
N GLY A 187 21.41 24.72 -19.04
CA GLY A 187 22.78 24.65 -18.53
C GLY A 187 23.63 25.84 -19.00
N PRO A 188 24.83 26.06 -18.44
CA PRO A 188 25.76 27.01 -19.03
C PRO A 188 26.06 26.51 -20.44
N SER A 189 25.52 27.23 -21.43
CA SER A 189 25.77 27.01 -22.85
C SER A 189 27.27 26.82 -23.08
N GLY A 190 27.70 25.59 -23.40
CA GLY A 190 29.01 25.38 -24.01
C GLY A 190 29.14 26.32 -25.21
N HIS A 191 30.35 26.86 -25.42
CA HIS A 191 30.74 27.87 -26.40
C HIS A 191 30.07 27.75 -27.79
N GLY A 192 28.82 28.18 -27.88
CA GLY A 192 28.02 28.26 -29.09
C GLY A 192 27.84 29.73 -29.47
N SER A 193 27.89 30.00 -30.77
CA SER A 193 27.91 31.34 -31.35
C SER A 193 26.76 32.24 -30.85
N PRO A 194 26.97 33.58 -30.79
CA PRO A 194 26.00 34.55 -30.27
C PRO A 194 24.63 34.52 -30.96
N GLU A 195 24.53 33.93 -32.15
CA GLU A 195 23.31 33.84 -32.97
C GLU A 195 22.28 32.85 -32.44
N ARG A 196 22.66 31.89 -31.56
CA ARG A 196 21.69 30.95 -30.92
C ARG A 196 21.00 31.51 -29.68
N ARG A 197 21.46 32.64 -29.13
CA ARG A 197 20.91 33.23 -27.90
C ARG A 197 19.50 33.85 -28.07
N GLY A 198 18.98 33.93 -29.29
CA GLY A 198 17.68 34.56 -29.60
C GLY A 198 16.45 33.64 -29.57
N ALA A 199 16.59 32.32 -29.37
CA ALA A 199 15.50 31.35 -29.65
C ALA A 199 14.89 30.62 -28.43
N GLU A 200 15.56 30.54 -27.28
CA GLU A 200 15.02 29.84 -26.09
C GLU A 200 14.34 30.81 -25.12
N LYS A 201 13.06 31.10 -25.38
CA LYS A 201 12.23 31.97 -24.50
C LYS A 201 11.66 31.26 -23.27
N GLN A 202 11.76 29.93 -23.17
CA GLN A 202 11.20 29.16 -22.05
C GLN A 202 12.18 28.07 -21.58
N PRO A 203 12.31 27.86 -20.26
CA PRO A 203 13.10 26.77 -19.70
C PRO A 203 12.59 25.38 -20.17
N PRO A 204 13.47 24.37 -20.16
CA PRO A 204 13.13 23.00 -20.51
C PRO A 204 12.11 22.44 -19.51
N LEU A 205 11.17 21.62 -20.00
CA LEU A 205 10.33 20.82 -19.13
C LEU A 205 11.17 19.72 -18.48
N VAL A 206 10.88 19.38 -17.23
CA VAL A 206 11.55 18.29 -16.52
C VAL A 206 10.53 17.29 -15.98
N CYS A 207 10.80 16.00 -16.20
CA CYS A 207 9.94 14.91 -15.75
C CYS A 207 10.71 13.96 -14.83
N ARG A 208 10.27 13.90 -13.57
CA ARG A 208 10.82 13.00 -12.52
C ARG A 208 9.87 11.92 -12.05
N PHE A 209 8.59 12.05 -12.40
CA PHE A 209 7.56 11.14 -11.95
C PHE A 209 6.71 10.68 -13.12
N ARG A 210 6.18 9.47 -12.97
CA ARG A 210 5.09 8.91 -13.74
C ARG A 210 3.89 8.71 -12.83
N PHE A 211 2.74 9.22 -13.23
CA PHE A 211 1.48 8.87 -12.63
C PHE A 211 0.81 7.78 -13.46
N GLN A 212 0.68 6.59 -12.87
CA GLN A 212 0.11 5.40 -13.47
C GLN A 212 -1.27 5.12 -12.86
N ILE A 213 -2.25 4.90 -13.73
CA ILE A 213 -3.61 4.50 -13.36
C ILE A 213 -3.91 3.18 -14.04
N GLN A 214 -4.26 2.17 -13.25
CA GLN A 214 -4.61 0.85 -13.75
C GLN A 214 -6.10 0.57 -13.52
N TYR A 215 -6.80 0.13 -14.55
CA TYR A 215 -8.21 -0.25 -14.51
C TYR A 215 -8.36 -1.78 -14.61
N LEU A 216 -9.46 -2.32 -14.09
CA LEU A 216 -9.83 -3.72 -14.28
C LEU A 216 -10.62 -3.87 -15.58
N GLY A 217 -9.98 -4.37 -16.64
CA GLY A 217 -10.58 -4.46 -17.98
C GLY A 217 -11.02 -3.12 -18.57
N SER A 218 -11.58 -3.15 -19.78
CA SER A 218 -12.00 -1.95 -20.54
C SER A 218 -13.34 -1.36 -20.08
N SER A 219 -14.12 -2.10 -19.28
CA SER A 219 -15.47 -1.73 -18.85
C SER A 219 -15.56 -1.10 -17.46
N SER A 220 -14.50 -1.17 -16.63
CA SER A 220 -14.52 -0.58 -15.29
C SER A 220 -14.21 0.92 -15.34
N ASP A 221 -15.06 1.71 -14.68
CA ASP A 221 -14.87 3.14 -14.45
C ASP A 221 -13.99 3.44 -13.22
N LYS A 222 -13.77 2.43 -12.36
CA LYS A 222 -13.00 2.58 -11.12
C LYS A 222 -11.57 2.09 -11.32
N PRO A 223 -10.55 2.91 -10.98
CA PRO A 223 -9.18 2.45 -11.01
C PRO A 223 -9.01 1.32 -10.00
N LEU A 224 -8.46 0.21 -10.46
CA LEU A 224 -8.00 -0.90 -9.62
C LEU A 224 -6.84 -0.43 -8.73
N GLU A 225 -5.92 0.33 -9.30
CA GLU A 225 -4.70 0.77 -8.64
C GLU A 225 -4.23 2.12 -9.20
N ASN A 226 -3.63 2.93 -8.35
CA ASN A 226 -2.89 4.12 -8.77
C ASN A 226 -1.45 4.03 -8.26
N ALA A 227 -0.51 4.56 -9.03
CA ALA A 227 0.88 4.67 -8.61
C ALA A 227 1.50 5.98 -9.08
N LEU A 228 2.30 6.61 -8.23
CA LEU A 228 3.14 7.74 -8.55
C LEU A 228 4.59 7.30 -8.40
N ILE A 229 5.22 7.00 -9.51
CA ILE A 229 6.51 6.29 -9.58
C ILE A 229 7.57 7.31 -9.97
N ARG A 230 8.64 7.40 -9.18
CA ARG A 230 9.82 8.17 -9.55
C ARG A 230 10.52 7.46 -10.70
N ILE A 231 10.93 8.23 -11.71
CA ILE A 231 11.70 7.72 -12.86
C ILE A 231 12.96 7.02 -12.34
N GLY A 232 13.21 5.79 -12.82
CA GLY A 232 14.41 5.01 -12.52
C GLY A 232 15.61 5.37 -13.41
N GLU A 233 16.77 4.80 -13.10
CA GLU A 233 18.01 5.00 -13.88
C GLU A 233 17.87 4.57 -15.35
N ASP A 234 17.15 3.48 -15.61
CA ASP A 234 16.92 2.91 -16.94
C ASP A 234 15.94 3.71 -17.79
N GLU A 235 15.16 4.58 -17.15
CA GLU A 235 14.12 5.40 -17.79
C GLU A 235 14.55 6.85 -18.03
N ALA A 236 15.61 7.29 -17.35
CA ALA A 236 16.14 8.65 -17.46
C ALA A 236 16.93 8.85 -18.77
N ASP A 237 16.89 10.07 -19.29
CA ASP A 237 17.66 10.43 -20.48
C ASP A 237 19.17 10.30 -20.18
N PRO A 238 20.00 9.80 -21.12
CA PRO A 238 21.41 9.50 -20.88
C PRO A 238 22.23 10.65 -20.26
N ASP A 239 21.96 11.89 -20.65
CA ASP A 239 22.67 13.09 -20.16
C ASP A 239 22.08 13.65 -18.85
N CYS A 240 20.98 13.07 -18.36
CA CYS A 240 20.25 13.52 -17.17
C CYS A 240 20.08 12.42 -16.12
N LYS A 241 20.68 11.24 -16.30
CA LYS A 241 20.56 10.14 -15.36
C LYS A 241 21.67 10.15 -14.31
N ILE A 242 21.33 9.69 -13.12
CA ILE A 242 22.29 9.34 -12.06
C ILE A 242 22.06 7.88 -11.64
N PRO A 243 23.08 7.15 -11.18
CA PRO A 243 22.89 5.81 -10.66
C PRO A 243 21.83 5.74 -9.55
N ASP A 244 20.97 4.72 -9.56
CA ASP A 244 19.94 4.57 -8.53
C ASP A 244 20.54 4.33 -7.14
N SER A 245 21.72 3.69 -7.07
CA SER A 245 22.49 3.57 -5.83
C SER A 245 22.88 4.92 -5.22
N ILE A 246 23.21 5.94 -6.03
CA ILE A 246 23.52 7.29 -5.56
C ILE A 246 22.26 7.96 -4.99
N ASN A 247 21.11 7.81 -5.63
CA ASN A 247 19.83 8.31 -5.11
C ASN A 247 19.53 7.70 -3.72
N LEU A 248 19.67 6.39 -3.61
CA LEU A 248 19.46 5.68 -2.36
C LEU A 248 20.48 6.11 -1.30
N ASN A 249 21.75 6.23 -1.64
CA ASN A 249 22.80 6.61 -0.72
C ASN A 249 22.59 8.04 -0.21
N ARG A 250 22.31 9.01 -1.09
CA ARG A 250 22.01 10.40 -0.70
C ARG A 250 20.80 10.51 0.23
N TRP A 251 19.76 9.71 0.01
CA TRP A 251 18.56 9.73 0.84
C TRP A 251 18.72 8.96 2.16
N ARG A 252 19.13 7.68 2.08
CA ARG A 252 19.13 6.74 3.20
C ARG A 252 20.48 6.66 3.89
N GLY A 253 21.57 6.93 3.21
CA GLY A 253 22.94 6.64 3.68
C GLY A 253 23.24 5.15 3.60
N GLY A 254 23.03 4.54 2.43
CA GLY A 254 23.37 3.15 2.14
C GLY A 254 22.29 2.11 2.48
N LYS A 255 22.55 0.88 2.05
CA LYS A 255 21.77 -0.32 2.41
C LYS A 255 22.70 -1.48 2.79
N VAL A 256 22.17 -2.42 3.56
CA VAL A 256 22.82 -3.71 3.81
C VAL A 256 22.08 -4.76 2.99
N PRO A 257 22.68 -5.31 1.92
CA PRO A 257 22.08 -6.39 1.15
C PRO A 257 21.70 -7.57 2.05
N GLY A 258 20.46 -8.02 1.95
CA GLY A 258 19.95 -9.15 2.75
C GLY A 258 19.49 -8.78 4.17
N GLY A 259 19.52 -7.49 4.50
CA GLY A 259 18.92 -6.94 5.71
C GLY A 259 19.92 -6.49 6.77
N SER A 260 19.48 -5.52 7.57
CA SER A 260 20.33 -4.80 8.52
C SER A 260 20.56 -5.54 9.84
N HIS A 261 19.71 -6.52 10.20
CA HIS A 261 19.87 -7.29 11.43
C HIS A 261 20.87 -8.42 11.23
N ARG A 262 21.92 -8.48 12.06
CA ARG A 262 22.93 -9.55 12.05
C ARG A 262 23.11 -10.14 13.46
N PRO A 263 22.87 -11.45 13.65
CA PRO A 263 23.16 -12.12 14.92
C PRO A 263 24.66 -12.02 15.23
N GLY A 264 25.02 -11.43 16.37
CA GLY A 264 26.42 -11.29 16.80
C GLY A 264 27.04 -9.89 16.70
N GLY A 265 26.28 -8.86 16.32
CA GLY A 265 26.70 -7.45 16.53
C GLY A 265 27.72 -6.90 15.54
N GLY A 266 27.54 -7.16 14.23
CA GLY A 266 28.26 -6.42 13.20
C GLY A 266 27.88 -4.93 13.16
N PRO A 267 28.68 -4.06 12.50
CA PRO A 267 28.36 -2.63 12.39
C PRO A 267 26.94 -2.44 11.83
N SER A 268 26.13 -1.65 12.53
CA SER A 268 24.70 -1.46 12.27
C SER A 268 24.40 -0.69 10.98
N GLN A 269 25.37 0.07 10.48
CA GLN A 269 25.30 0.76 9.18
C GLN A 269 26.66 0.72 8.50
N PRO A 270 26.72 0.39 7.21
CA PRO A 270 27.96 0.50 6.44
C PRO A 270 28.34 1.98 6.32
N VAL A 271 29.64 2.29 6.39
CA VAL A 271 30.15 3.58 5.91
C VAL A 271 29.89 3.60 4.41
N CYS A 272 28.95 4.42 3.95
CA CYS A 272 28.61 4.54 2.54
C CYS A 272 29.23 5.82 1.96
N ASP A 273 29.89 5.70 0.82
CA ASP A 273 30.19 6.86 -0.02
C ASP A 273 28.91 7.24 -0.78
N LEU A 274 28.47 8.48 -0.58
CA LEU A 274 27.24 9.03 -1.14
C LEU A 274 27.29 9.21 -2.65
N GLU A 275 28.48 9.19 -3.26
CA GLU A 275 28.70 9.41 -4.69
C GLU A 275 29.22 8.16 -5.42
N SER A 276 29.53 7.10 -4.70
CA SER A 276 29.96 5.83 -5.29
C SER A 276 28.77 4.95 -5.74
N SER A 277 28.94 4.27 -6.87
CA SER A 277 27.96 3.32 -7.41
C SER A 277 28.37 1.84 -7.32
N GLU A 278 29.64 1.54 -6.98
CA GLU A 278 30.22 0.20 -7.06
C GLU A 278 30.17 -0.55 -5.72
N PRO A 279 29.61 -1.77 -5.66
CA PRO A 279 29.80 -2.66 -4.52
C PRO A 279 31.20 -3.30 -4.57
N GLU A 280 31.97 -3.19 -3.48
CA GLU A 280 33.35 -3.72 -3.40
C GLU A 280 33.45 -5.26 -3.60
N SER A 281 32.34 -6.01 -3.49
CA SER A 281 32.27 -7.45 -3.72
C SER A 281 30.82 -7.96 -3.84
N PRO A 282 30.58 -9.13 -4.47
CA PRO A 282 29.23 -9.72 -4.52
C PRO A 282 28.70 -9.98 -3.10
N PRO A 283 27.45 -9.64 -2.81
CA PRO A 283 26.92 -9.70 -1.46
C PRO A 283 26.78 -11.17 -1.00
N ARG A 284 27.15 -11.43 0.26
CA ARG A 284 26.97 -12.73 0.91
C ARG A 284 26.09 -12.57 2.14
N LEU A 285 25.07 -13.41 2.25
CA LEU A 285 24.22 -13.46 3.44
C LEU A 285 24.99 -14.08 4.61
N SER A 286 25.02 -13.36 5.73
CA SER A 286 25.51 -13.91 6.99
C SER A 286 24.45 -14.76 7.67
N ARG A 287 24.88 -15.72 8.49
CA ARG A 287 23.97 -16.67 9.16
C ARG A 287 22.96 -15.92 10.04
N GLY A 288 21.67 -16.11 9.75
CA GLY A 288 20.56 -15.50 10.50
C GLY A 288 20.38 -14.00 10.28
N GLN A 289 21.01 -13.45 9.23
CA GLN A 289 20.77 -12.09 8.78
C GLN A 289 19.33 -11.92 8.34
N ARG A 290 18.69 -10.83 8.76
CA ARG A 290 17.28 -10.54 8.46
C ARG A 290 17.09 -9.07 8.14
N TYR A 291 16.08 -8.76 7.33
CA TYR A 291 15.59 -7.39 7.19
C TYR A 291 15.04 -6.89 8.52
N THR A 292 15.22 -5.60 8.80
CA THR A 292 14.66 -4.95 9.98
C THR A 292 13.34 -4.26 9.67
N ALA A 293 12.43 -4.22 10.64
CA ALA A 293 11.18 -3.48 10.52
C ALA A 293 10.83 -2.67 11.78
N GLY A 294 10.10 -1.58 11.55
CA GLY A 294 9.32 -0.89 12.58
C GLY A 294 7.82 -1.00 12.29
N ASP A 295 7.00 -1.07 13.34
CA ASP A 295 5.54 -0.96 13.26
C ASP A 295 5.10 0.29 14.04
N VAL A 296 4.38 1.21 13.42
CA VAL A 296 3.96 2.48 14.02
C VAL A 296 2.45 2.58 13.95
N PHE A 297 1.85 3.03 15.05
CA PHE A 297 0.41 2.88 15.33
C PHE A 297 0.03 1.40 15.51
N SER A 298 0.86 0.66 16.23
CA SER A 298 0.86 -0.81 16.22
C SER A 298 -0.40 -1.44 16.83
N GLY A 299 -1.16 -0.69 17.64
CA GLY A 299 -2.29 -1.20 18.40
C GLY A 299 -1.89 -2.44 19.19
N ALA A 300 -2.74 -3.47 19.15
CA ALA A 300 -2.43 -4.75 19.81
C ALA A 300 -1.38 -5.59 19.06
N GLY A 301 -0.69 -5.06 18.06
CA GLY A 301 0.39 -5.75 17.34
C GLY A 301 -0.10 -6.73 16.29
N GLY A 302 -1.20 -6.40 15.59
CA GLY A 302 -1.66 -7.16 14.42
C GLY A 302 -0.61 -7.14 13.30
N ALA A 303 -0.16 -5.95 12.92
CA ALA A 303 0.90 -5.81 11.92
C ALA A 303 2.24 -6.37 12.43
N ALA A 304 2.73 -5.95 13.60
CA ALA A 304 3.92 -6.49 14.25
C ALA A 304 3.98 -8.03 14.22
N ARG A 305 2.88 -8.72 14.56
CA ARG A 305 2.82 -10.19 14.54
C ARG A 305 2.95 -10.76 13.12
N GLY A 306 2.32 -10.13 12.12
CA GLY A 306 2.46 -10.55 10.73
C GLY A 306 3.88 -10.35 10.19
N ILE A 307 4.51 -9.22 10.54
CA ILE A 307 5.90 -8.88 10.17
C ILE A 307 6.88 -9.90 10.75
N GLU A 308 6.77 -10.20 12.04
CA GLU A 308 7.62 -11.20 12.71
C GLU A 308 7.45 -12.59 12.08
N ARG A 309 6.19 -12.98 11.76
CA ARG A 309 5.89 -14.24 11.09
C ARG A 309 6.37 -14.32 9.65
N ALA A 310 6.66 -13.19 9.00
CA ALA A 310 7.29 -13.12 7.69
C ALA A 310 8.82 -13.25 7.75
N GLY A 311 9.40 -13.57 8.93
CA GLY A 311 10.83 -13.74 9.11
C GLY A 311 11.60 -12.41 9.26
N VAL A 312 10.89 -11.29 9.43
CA VAL A 312 11.50 -9.96 9.55
C VAL A 312 11.82 -9.67 11.01
N HIS A 313 12.99 -9.07 11.27
CA HIS A 313 13.39 -8.67 12.62
C HIS A 313 12.69 -7.35 13.01
N LEU A 314 11.80 -7.43 14.00
CA LEU A 314 11.05 -6.27 14.48
C LEU A 314 11.87 -5.48 15.52
N GLU A 315 12.44 -4.36 15.08
CA GLU A 315 13.32 -3.48 15.89
C GLU A 315 12.52 -2.69 16.93
N PHE A 316 11.40 -2.11 16.52
CA PHE A 316 10.56 -1.33 17.41
C PHE A 316 9.08 -1.35 17.03
N VAL A 317 8.25 -1.03 18.02
CA VAL A 317 6.82 -0.76 17.87
C VAL A 317 6.48 0.57 18.55
N VAL A 318 5.53 1.33 18.01
CA VAL A 318 5.11 2.64 18.55
C VAL A 318 3.59 2.68 18.69
N ASP A 319 3.11 2.93 19.91
CA ASP A 319 1.70 3.15 20.20
C ASP A 319 1.52 3.95 21.50
N ASN A 320 0.52 4.82 21.58
CA ASN A 320 0.26 5.65 22.77
C ASN A 320 -0.90 5.14 23.64
N TRP A 321 -1.58 4.07 23.23
CA TRP A 321 -2.71 3.52 23.98
C TRP A 321 -2.23 2.45 24.97
N ASN A 322 -2.24 2.78 26.26
CA ASN A 322 -1.70 1.93 27.33
C ASN A 322 -2.17 0.46 27.28
N HIS A 323 -3.44 0.19 26.95
CA HIS A 323 -3.92 -1.20 26.85
C HIS A 323 -3.30 -1.98 25.68
N ALA A 324 -3.07 -1.31 24.54
CA ALA A 324 -2.34 -1.88 23.41
C ALA A 324 -0.86 -2.08 23.77
N VAL A 325 -0.24 -1.10 24.43
CA VAL A 325 1.15 -1.18 24.91
C VAL A 325 1.38 -2.38 25.84
N GLU A 326 0.47 -2.67 26.76
CA GLU A 326 0.53 -3.87 27.61
C GLU A 326 0.53 -5.16 26.78
N THR A 327 -0.32 -5.22 25.75
CA THR A 327 -0.37 -6.35 24.81
C THR A 327 0.92 -6.47 24.02
N LEU A 328 1.47 -5.37 23.49
CA LEU A 328 2.72 -5.34 22.74
C LEU A 328 3.88 -5.87 23.59
N ARG A 329 4.07 -5.34 24.81
CA ARG A 329 5.14 -5.78 25.73
C ARG A 329 5.06 -7.27 26.06
N SER A 330 3.86 -7.83 26.18
CA SER A 330 3.68 -9.25 26.47
C SER A 330 3.98 -10.17 25.27
N ASN A 331 3.91 -9.65 24.05
CA ASN A 331 4.01 -10.44 22.81
C ASN A 331 5.35 -10.31 22.11
N PHE A 332 6.05 -9.20 22.33
CA PHE A 332 7.30 -8.85 21.67
C PHE A 332 8.36 -8.42 22.70
N PRO A 333 8.76 -9.31 23.63
CA PRO A 333 9.64 -8.96 24.74
C PRO A 333 11.05 -8.52 24.30
N GLN A 334 11.47 -8.89 23.08
CA GLN A 334 12.77 -8.52 22.51
C GLN A 334 12.71 -7.23 21.67
N THR A 335 11.52 -6.69 21.41
CA THR A 335 11.31 -5.50 20.57
C THR A 335 11.18 -4.25 21.45
N LYS A 336 11.79 -3.14 21.03
CA LYS A 336 11.66 -1.86 21.76
C LYS A 336 10.24 -1.31 21.59
N VAL A 337 9.50 -1.22 22.70
CA VAL A 337 8.15 -0.62 22.73
C VAL A 337 8.24 0.85 23.11
N TYR A 338 7.90 1.73 22.17
CA TYR A 338 7.74 3.17 22.39
C TYR A 338 6.29 3.48 22.76
N ALA A 339 6.04 3.62 24.07
CA ALA A 339 4.74 3.93 24.63
C ALA A 339 4.48 5.45 24.64
N MET A 340 4.36 6.05 23.47
CA MET A 340 4.28 7.51 23.28
C MET A 340 3.52 7.86 21.99
N SER A 341 3.15 9.13 21.82
CA SER A 341 2.56 9.59 20.56
C SER A 341 3.57 9.53 19.43
N VAL A 342 3.10 9.49 18.19
CA VAL A 342 3.99 9.47 17.02
C VAL A 342 4.70 10.81 16.83
N ALA A 343 4.09 11.92 17.26
CA ALA A 343 4.75 13.22 17.30
C ALA A 343 5.95 13.19 18.26
N ASP A 344 5.75 12.73 19.50
CA ASP A 344 6.83 12.60 20.50
C ASP A 344 7.92 11.65 20.01
N TYR A 345 7.54 10.54 19.38
CA TYR A 345 8.49 9.61 18.78
C TYR A 345 9.37 10.27 17.71
N CYS A 346 8.81 11.16 16.87
CA CYS A 346 9.59 11.89 15.87
C CYS A 346 10.57 12.88 16.49
N ASP A 347 10.21 13.46 17.64
CA ASP A 347 10.99 14.51 18.31
C ASP A 347 12.00 13.95 19.32
N ALA A 348 11.80 12.74 19.84
CA ALA A 348 12.66 12.13 20.86
C ALA A 348 14.07 11.77 20.33
N GLU A 349 15.14 12.33 20.91
CA GLU A 349 16.52 12.08 20.47
C GLU A 349 16.91 10.58 20.44
N GLU A 350 16.35 9.74 21.32
CA GLU A 350 16.63 8.29 21.33
C GLU A 350 16.17 7.54 20.06
N THR A 351 15.29 8.15 19.27
CA THR A 351 14.78 7.57 18.00
C THR A 351 15.58 8.05 16.79
N ARG A 352 16.52 8.99 16.99
CA ARG A 352 17.28 9.61 15.90
C ARG A 352 18.22 8.58 15.28
N GLY A 353 18.24 8.54 13.94
CA GLY A 353 19.10 7.62 13.20
C GLY A 353 18.68 6.14 13.23
N LYS A 354 17.52 5.81 13.82
CA LYS A 354 16.96 4.45 13.83
C LYS A 354 16.43 4.06 12.45
N LYS A 355 17.32 3.69 11.53
CA LYS A 355 16.93 3.21 10.21
C LYS A 355 16.44 1.77 10.28
N VAL A 356 15.37 1.47 9.55
CA VAL A 356 14.86 0.10 9.34
C VAL A 356 14.78 -0.18 7.84
N ASP A 357 14.82 -1.43 7.41
CA ASP A 357 14.66 -1.77 5.99
C ASP A 357 13.20 -1.62 5.56
N LEU A 358 12.28 -2.05 6.42
CA LEU A 358 10.84 -2.02 6.23
C LEU A 358 10.14 -1.16 7.30
N LEU A 359 9.05 -0.50 6.96
CA LEU A 359 8.23 0.24 7.94
C LEU A 359 6.74 0.02 7.69
N HIS A 360 5.98 -0.27 8.73
CA HIS A 360 4.53 -0.28 8.69
C HIS A 360 3.95 0.93 9.39
N LEU A 361 2.90 1.50 8.81
CA LEU A 361 2.12 2.61 9.34
C LEU A 361 0.63 2.24 9.30
N SER A 362 -0.05 2.23 10.45
CA SER A 362 -1.51 2.05 10.55
C SER A 362 -2.17 3.23 11.28
N PRO A 363 -2.10 4.46 10.74
CA PRO A 363 -2.65 5.63 11.43
C PRO A 363 -4.15 5.48 11.75
N PRO A 364 -4.68 6.26 12.72
CA PRO A 364 -6.07 6.14 13.14
C PRO A 364 -7.08 6.37 11.99
N CYS A 365 -7.76 5.30 11.57
CA CYS A 365 -8.68 5.32 10.43
C CYS A 365 -10.09 5.86 10.75
N GLN A 366 -10.34 6.32 11.99
CA GLN A 366 -11.70 6.59 12.49
C GLN A 366 -12.40 7.71 11.71
N VAL A 367 -11.68 8.79 11.41
CA VAL A 367 -12.21 9.98 10.70
C VAL A 367 -12.61 9.68 9.26
N PHE A 368 -11.91 8.73 8.62
CA PHE A 368 -12.11 8.40 7.21
C PHE A 368 -13.00 7.17 7.03
N SER A 369 -13.53 6.61 8.12
CA SER A 369 -14.33 5.40 8.08
C SER A 369 -15.73 5.71 7.55
N PRO A 370 -16.31 4.85 6.69
CA PRO A 370 -17.72 4.93 6.31
C PRO A 370 -18.70 4.96 7.48
N ALA A 371 -18.29 4.43 8.64
CA ALA A 371 -19.09 4.43 9.87
C ALA A 371 -19.01 5.74 10.67
N HIS A 372 -18.19 6.71 10.23
CA HIS A 372 -18.08 8.02 10.84
C HIS A 372 -19.06 8.99 10.17
N THR A 373 -20.23 9.17 10.78
CA THR A 373 -21.31 10.02 10.26
C THR A 373 -21.42 11.37 10.97
N ILE A 374 -20.73 11.53 12.11
CA ILE A 374 -20.75 12.73 12.95
C ILE A 374 -19.32 12.99 13.43
N SER A 375 -18.89 14.25 13.39
CA SER A 375 -17.58 14.67 13.88
C SER A 375 -17.36 14.25 15.34
N GLY A 376 -16.21 13.64 15.59
CA GLY A 376 -15.76 13.16 16.88
C GLY A 376 -14.82 14.14 17.58
N LYS A 377 -14.68 13.99 18.90
CA LYS A 377 -13.77 14.80 19.72
C LYS A 377 -12.29 14.64 19.33
N ASP A 378 -11.91 13.46 18.83
CA ASP A 378 -10.51 13.11 18.55
C ASP A 378 -10.13 13.27 17.06
N ASP A 379 -11.02 13.83 16.22
CA ASP A 379 -10.82 13.87 14.77
C ASP A 379 -9.60 14.69 14.36
N GLU A 380 -9.40 15.86 14.97
CA GLU A 380 -8.25 16.73 14.66
C GLU A 380 -6.92 16.05 14.99
N ALA A 381 -6.82 15.43 16.17
CA ALA A 381 -5.64 14.67 16.58
C ALA A 381 -5.39 13.44 15.69
N ASN A 382 -6.45 12.75 15.26
CA ASN A 382 -6.35 11.62 14.34
C ASN A 382 -5.86 12.06 12.94
N ILE A 383 -6.36 13.20 12.43
CA ILE A 383 -5.88 13.80 11.18
C ILE A 383 -4.41 14.22 11.31
N GLU A 384 -4.01 14.83 12.42
CA GLU A 384 -2.63 15.22 12.68
C GLU A 384 -1.69 14.00 12.72
N ALA A 385 -2.08 12.94 13.42
CA ALA A 385 -1.35 11.68 13.47
C ALA A 385 -1.18 11.07 12.06
N PHE A 386 -2.25 11.05 11.26
CA PHE A 386 -2.22 10.62 9.87
C PHE A 386 -1.25 11.46 9.03
N LEU A 387 -1.30 12.79 9.13
CA LEU A 387 -0.43 13.70 8.39
C LEU A 387 1.03 13.72 8.90
N THR A 388 1.31 13.11 10.04
CA THR A 388 2.67 12.93 10.60
C THR A 388 3.41 11.75 9.97
N CYS A 389 2.72 10.83 9.26
CA CYS A 389 3.32 9.67 8.63
C CYS A 389 4.59 9.97 7.78
N PRO A 390 4.64 11.03 6.94
CA PRO A 390 5.87 11.40 6.23
C PRO A 390 7.05 11.72 7.16
N ARG A 391 6.82 12.35 8.33
CA ARG A 391 7.89 12.61 9.32
C ARG A 391 8.45 11.31 9.90
N VAL A 392 7.59 10.30 10.09
CA VAL A 392 8.03 8.96 10.53
C VAL A 392 8.91 8.30 9.47
N VAL A 393 8.48 8.34 8.20
CA VAL A 393 9.28 7.83 7.07
C VAL A 393 10.62 8.58 6.97
N GLU A 394 10.61 9.90 7.14
CA GLU A 394 11.84 10.69 7.15
C GLU A 394 12.75 10.34 8.33
N ARG A 395 12.19 10.07 9.51
CA ARG A 395 12.93 9.69 10.72
C ARG A 395 13.62 8.33 10.57
N ASN A 396 12.89 7.36 10.01
CA ASN A 396 13.30 5.97 9.92
C ASN A 396 13.92 5.56 8.58
N ARG A 397 13.84 6.44 7.57
CA ARG A 397 14.42 6.31 6.21
C ARG A 397 14.21 4.93 5.55
N PRO A 398 13.06 4.25 5.67
CA PRO A 398 12.90 2.86 5.25
C PRO A 398 13.16 2.65 3.76
N ARG A 399 13.67 1.48 3.36
CA ARG A 399 13.80 1.13 1.93
C ARG A 399 12.42 0.97 1.30
N ILE A 400 11.53 0.28 2.01
CA ILE A 400 10.12 0.15 1.65
C ILE A 400 9.27 0.45 2.89
N PHE A 401 8.18 1.20 2.71
CA PHE A 401 7.16 1.32 3.74
C PHE A 401 5.80 0.88 3.22
N THR A 402 4.90 0.58 4.16
CA THR A 402 3.50 0.25 3.89
C THR A 402 2.60 1.11 4.76
N VAL A 403 1.47 1.54 4.21
CA VAL A 403 0.40 2.19 4.96
C VAL A 403 -0.87 1.37 4.80
N GLU A 404 -1.53 1.08 5.91
CA GLU A 404 -2.90 0.54 5.92
C GLU A 404 -3.87 1.60 6.42
N GLU A 405 -4.98 1.75 5.69
CA GLU A 405 -6.05 2.69 6.00
C GLU A 405 -7.42 2.14 5.59
N THR A 406 -8.48 2.79 6.05
CA THR A 406 -9.84 2.48 5.60
C THR A 406 -10.07 2.86 4.14
N PHE A 407 -10.89 2.09 3.42
CA PHE A 407 -11.21 2.38 2.02
C PHE A 407 -11.98 3.70 1.84
N GLY A 408 -12.63 4.20 2.89
CA GLY A 408 -13.31 5.49 2.88
C GLY A 408 -12.37 6.67 2.60
N LEU A 409 -11.06 6.53 2.82
CA LEU A 409 -10.07 7.57 2.46
C LEU A 409 -10.05 7.89 0.94
N LEU A 410 -10.54 6.98 0.10
CA LEU A 410 -10.69 7.19 -1.35
C LEU A 410 -11.94 8.01 -1.72
N TRP A 411 -12.84 8.29 -0.78
CA TRP A 411 -14.06 9.03 -1.05
C TRP A 411 -13.79 10.51 -1.36
N PRO A 412 -14.62 11.17 -2.20
CA PRO A 412 -14.41 12.57 -2.58
C PRO A 412 -14.20 13.53 -1.40
N ALA A 413 -14.93 13.33 -0.29
CA ALA A 413 -14.83 14.15 0.92
C ALA A 413 -13.43 14.12 1.57
N HIS A 414 -12.67 13.04 1.40
CA HIS A 414 -11.36 12.85 2.03
C HIS A 414 -10.18 12.97 1.06
N ARG A 415 -10.45 13.24 -0.23
CA ARG A 415 -9.43 13.34 -1.29
C ARG A 415 -8.30 14.31 -0.96
N GLY A 416 -8.61 15.45 -0.33
CA GLY A 416 -7.60 16.41 0.11
C GLY A 416 -6.60 15.85 1.12
N HIS A 417 -7.07 15.00 2.06
CA HIS A 417 -6.22 14.33 3.04
C HIS A 417 -5.30 13.31 2.37
N LEU A 418 -5.85 12.45 1.49
CA LEU A 418 -5.07 11.49 0.72
C LEU A 418 -3.98 12.18 -0.11
N HIS A 419 -4.33 13.25 -0.84
CA HIS A 419 -3.37 13.96 -1.68
C HIS A 419 -2.29 14.66 -0.84
N ARG A 420 -2.62 15.17 0.35
CA ARG A 420 -1.65 15.76 1.27
C ARG A 420 -0.68 14.70 1.82
N LEU A 421 -1.17 13.50 2.14
CA LEU A 421 -0.34 12.37 2.56
C LEU A 421 0.62 11.93 1.43
N VAL A 422 0.06 11.68 0.22
CA VAL A 422 0.82 11.33 -0.98
C VAL A 422 1.91 12.36 -1.26
N ARG A 423 1.55 13.65 -1.27
CA ARG A 423 2.51 14.75 -1.45
C ARG A 423 3.60 14.74 -0.39
N GLY A 424 3.27 14.42 0.86
CA GLY A 424 4.21 14.31 1.96
C GLY A 424 5.32 13.30 1.66
N PHE A 425 4.96 12.10 1.23
CA PHE A 425 5.94 11.06 0.88
C PHE A 425 6.70 11.37 -0.43
N VAL A 426 6.02 11.93 -1.43
CA VAL A 426 6.66 12.29 -2.71
C VAL A 426 7.71 13.39 -2.53
N ARG A 427 7.49 14.32 -1.60
CA ARG A 427 8.51 15.33 -1.22
C ARG A 427 9.79 14.71 -0.66
N LEU A 428 9.69 13.53 -0.04
CA LEU A 428 10.85 12.75 0.40
C LEU A 428 11.48 11.94 -0.75
N GLY A 429 10.90 12.00 -1.95
CA GLY A 429 11.37 11.31 -3.15
C GLY A 429 10.89 9.86 -3.28
N TYR A 430 9.95 9.41 -2.43
CA TYR A 430 9.43 8.05 -2.52
C TYR A 430 8.52 7.87 -3.74
N SER A 431 8.65 6.71 -4.38
CA SER A 431 7.63 6.16 -5.27
C SER A 431 6.50 5.58 -4.44
N LEU A 432 5.26 5.65 -4.92
CA LEU A 432 4.07 5.18 -4.21
C LEU A 432 3.15 4.39 -5.13
N ARG A 433 2.50 3.37 -4.58
CA ARG A 433 1.42 2.62 -5.20
C ARG A 433 0.33 2.37 -4.17
N TRP A 434 -0.93 2.49 -4.54
CA TRP A 434 -2.04 2.20 -3.64
C TRP A 434 -3.25 1.59 -4.35
N ARG A 435 -3.95 0.71 -3.64
CA ARG A 435 -5.23 0.12 -4.06
C ARG A 435 -6.10 -0.26 -2.89
N CYS A 436 -7.41 -0.36 -3.12
CA CYS A 436 -8.32 -0.97 -2.17
C CYS A 436 -8.29 -2.50 -2.35
N VAL A 437 -8.14 -3.25 -1.27
CA VAL A 437 -8.08 -4.71 -1.28
C VAL A 437 -9.14 -5.31 -0.37
N ARG A 438 -9.87 -6.31 -0.89
CA ARG A 438 -10.72 -7.20 -0.09
C ARG A 438 -9.81 -8.25 0.58
N LEU A 439 -9.79 -8.25 1.91
CA LEU A 439 -8.86 -9.09 2.66
C LEU A 439 -9.19 -10.58 2.59
N SER A 440 -10.41 -10.95 2.17
CA SER A 440 -10.76 -12.34 1.85
C SER A 440 -9.94 -12.92 0.71
N SER A 441 -9.43 -12.08 -0.20
CA SER A 441 -8.49 -12.49 -1.25
C SER A 441 -7.12 -12.96 -0.71
N TYR A 442 -6.86 -12.75 0.58
CA TYR A 442 -5.71 -13.28 1.32
C TYR A 442 -6.12 -14.18 2.49
N GLY A 443 -7.34 -14.73 2.46
CA GLY A 443 -7.79 -15.75 3.41
C GLY A 443 -8.34 -15.21 4.73
N VAL A 444 -8.67 -13.92 4.84
CA VAL A 444 -9.43 -13.40 5.99
C VAL A 444 -10.92 -13.76 5.82
N PRO A 445 -11.57 -14.41 6.80
CA PRO A 445 -12.95 -14.88 6.69
C PRO A 445 -13.99 -13.78 6.90
N GLN A 446 -13.76 -12.60 6.31
CA GLN A 446 -14.59 -11.41 6.48
C GLN A 446 -14.70 -10.61 5.17
N THR A 447 -15.74 -9.81 5.05
CA THR A 447 -15.92 -8.81 3.97
C THR A 447 -15.02 -7.57 4.10
N ARG A 448 -13.99 -7.60 4.97
CA ARG A 448 -13.14 -6.46 5.30
C ARG A 448 -12.36 -5.97 4.09
N GLN A 449 -12.49 -4.68 3.79
CA GLN A 449 -11.71 -3.98 2.76
C GLN A 449 -10.79 -2.94 3.39
N ARG A 450 -9.60 -2.77 2.82
CA ARG A 450 -8.60 -1.78 3.25
C ARG A 450 -7.90 -1.12 2.07
N LEU A 451 -7.64 0.17 2.20
CA LEU A 451 -6.70 0.87 1.35
C LEU A 451 -5.29 0.49 1.80
N LEU A 452 -4.53 -0.12 0.91
CA LEU A 452 -3.12 -0.40 1.13
C LEU A 452 -2.29 0.51 0.24
N MET A 453 -1.20 1.04 0.80
CA MET A 453 -0.18 1.79 0.08
C MET A 453 1.18 1.14 0.31
N ILE A 454 1.98 1.05 -0.74
CA ILE A 454 3.39 0.65 -0.70
C ILE A 454 4.20 1.86 -1.19
N GLY A 455 5.26 2.20 -0.48
CA GLY A 455 6.23 3.20 -0.91
C GLY A 455 7.64 2.64 -0.96
N SER A 456 8.44 3.01 -1.97
CA SER A 456 9.87 2.65 -2.08
C SER A 456 10.74 3.90 -2.11
N ALA A 457 11.90 3.82 -1.46
CA ALA A 457 12.86 4.92 -1.35
C ALA A 457 13.37 5.36 -2.74
N PRO A 458 13.90 6.59 -2.87
CA PRO A 458 14.63 7.00 -4.06
C PRO A 458 15.72 5.99 -4.41
N GLY A 459 15.76 5.53 -5.66
CA GLY A 459 16.73 4.52 -6.12
C GLY A 459 16.35 3.07 -5.78
N GLU A 460 15.18 2.81 -5.19
CA GLU A 460 14.63 1.47 -5.03
C GLU A 460 13.39 1.30 -5.91
N PRO A 461 13.30 0.22 -6.71
CA PRO A 461 12.15 -0.01 -7.55
C PRO A 461 10.91 -0.30 -6.69
N LEU A 462 9.77 0.23 -7.13
CA LEU A 462 8.51 0.13 -6.40
C LEU A 462 7.93 -1.29 -6.50
N PRO A 463 7.74 -2.01 -5.38
CA PRO A 463 7.17 -3.34 -5.42
C PRO A 463 5.73 -3.33 -5.97
N PRO A 464 5.32 -4.36 -6.73
CA PRO A 464 3.91 -4.61 -6.96
C PRO A 464 3.23 -5.05 -5.66
N PHE A 465 1.91 -5.14 -5.67
CA PHE A 465 1.23 -5.86 -4.59
C PHE A 465 1.40 -7.37 -4.76
N PRO A 466 1.34 -8.15 -3.66
CA PRO A 466 1.35 -9.60 -3.75
C PRO A 466 0.16 -10.10 -4.59
N PRO A 467 0.34 -11.22 -5.31
CA PRO A 467 -0.75 -11.89 -6.00
C PRO A 467 -1.80 -12.34 -4.97
N TYR A 468 -3.08 -12.33 -5.36
CA TYR A 468 -4.13 -12.89 -4.53
C TYR A 468 -3.90 -14.38 -4.32
N THR A 469 -4.25 -14.88 -3.14
CA THR A 469 -4.10 -16.30 -2.78
C THR A 469 -5.44 -17.01 -2.72
N HIS A 470 -6.53 -16.25 -2.59
CA HIS A 470 -7.89 -16.78 -2.49
C HIS A 470 -8.88 -16.02 -3.38
N ASN A 471 -9.93 -16.70 -3.82
CA ASN A 471 -11.12 -16.13 -4.45
C ASN A 471 -12.39 -16.89 -4.00
N GLU A 472 -13.55 -16.45 -4.45
CA GLU A 472 -14.85 -16.98 -4.00
C GLU A 472 -15.03 -18.48 -4.31
N CYS A 473 -14.55 -18.92 -5.47
CA CYS A 473 -14.81 -20.26 -6.01
C CYS A 473 -13.62 -21.22 -5.91
N GLY A 474 -12.42 -20.76 -5.56
CA GLY A 474 -11.18 -21.55 -5.61
C GLY A 474 -10.69 -21.87 -7.04
N THR A 475 -10.94 -20.96 -7.98
CA THR A 475 -10.61 -21.14 -9.40
C THR A 475 -9.27 -20.48 -9.78
N GLY A 476 -8.69 -20.87 -10.92
CA GLY A 476 -7.48 -20.22 -11.45
C GLY A 476 -6.20 -20.46 -10.63
N GLY A 477 -6.12 -21.59 -9.92
CA GLY A 477 -4.99 -21.89 -9.03
C GLY A 477 -5.05 -21.19 -7.67
N LEU A 478 -6.12 -20.44 -7.38
CA LEU A 478 -6.35 -19.80 -6.10
C LEU A 478 -7.16 -20.70 -5.17
N LYS A 479 -7.02 -20.49 -3.85
CA LYS A 479 -7.82 -21.19 -2.85
C LYS A 479 -9.22 -20.59 -2.75
N ARG A 480 -10.20 -21.40 -2.33
CA ARG A 480 -11.52 -20.87 -1.97
C ARG A 480 -11.42 -19.98 -0.73
N TRP A 481 -12.19 -18.90 -0.66
CA TRP A 481 -12.26 -18.03 0.51
C TRP A 481 -12.44 -18.84 1.80
N VAL A 482 -11.67 -18.46 2.82
CA VAL A 482 -11.79 -19.05 4.16
C VAL A 482 -13.11 -18.60 4.77
N THR A 483 -13.86 -19.54 5.33
CA THR A 483 -15.16 -19.26 5.96
C THR A 483 -15.00 -19.17 7.48
N PRO A 484 -15.91 -18.47 8.19
CA PRO A 484 -15.97 -18.48 9.65
C PRO A 484 -16.00 -19.89 10.25
N GLU A 485 -16.75 -20.82 9.65
CA GLU A 485 -16.78 -22.23 10.06
C GLU A 485 -15.38 -22.86 10.01
N SER A 486 -14.70 -22.72 8.87
CA SER A 486 -13.36 -23.27 8.66
C SER A 486 -12.33 -22.63 9.60
N ALA A 487 -12.36 -21.31 9.75
CA ALA A 487 -11.44 -20.58 10.61
C ALA A 487 -11.58 -20.95 12.09
N LEU A 488 -12.81 -21.22 12.55
CA LEU A 488 -13.11 -21.53 13.96
C LEU A 488 -13.15 -23.03 14.26
N ALA A 489 -12.95 -23.90 13.26
CA ALA A 489 -12.95 -25.35 13.44
C ALA A 489 -11.98 -25.80 14.56
N ALA A 490 -10.76 -25.25 14.59
CA ALA A 490 -9.76 -25.55 15.60
C ALA A 490 -10.19 -25.12 17.02
N VAL A 491 -10.88 -23.98 17.15
CA VAL A 491 -11.38 -23.49 18.44
C VAL A 491 -12.43 -24.45 19.00
N SER A 492 -13.26 -25.01 18.13
CA SER A 492 -14.31 -25.96 18.50
C SER A 492 -13.77 -27.36 18.82
N SER A 493 -12.80 -27.86 18.05
CA SER A 493 -12.29 -29.23 18.20
C SER A 493 -11.25 -29.37 19.32
N SER A 494 -10.32 -28.41 19.46
CA SER A 494 -9.21 -28.49 20.42
C SER A 494 -9.68 -28.36 21.87
N PRO A 495 -9.40 -29.35 22.75
CA PRO A 495 -9.70 -29.23 24.18
C PRO A 495 -8.98 -28.06 24.85
N ALA A 496 -7.77 -27.72 24.41
CA ALA A 496 -7.00 -26.61 24.94
C ALA A 496 -7.65 -25.26 24.59
N LEU A 497 -8.06 -25.08 23.33
CA LEU A 497 -8.72 -23.84 22.89
C LEU A 497 -10.13 -23.68 23.48
N ARG A 498 -10.86 -24.77 23.67
CA ARG A 498 -12.16 -24.74 24.38
C ARG A 498 -12.05 -24.26 25.83
N ARG A 499 -10.90 -24.49 26.49
CA ARG A 499 -10.62 -24.00 27.85
C ARG A 499 -9.90 -22.65 27.87
N HIS A 500 -9.63 -22.05 26.72
CA HIS A 500 -8.90 -20.80 26.63
C HIS A 500 -9.65 -19.67 27.37
N PRO A 501 -8.96 -18.81 28.16
CA PRO A 501 -9.63 -17.79 28.97
C PRO A 501 -10.51 -16.81 28.16
N LEU A 502 -10.15 -16.56 26.90
CA LEU A 502 -10.90 -15.68 26.00
C LEU A 502 -12.06 -16.38 25.25
N HIS A 503 -12.23 -17.69 25.43
CA HIS A 503 -13.30 -18.48 24.84
C HIS A 503 -14.35 -18.86 25.91
N ARG A 504 -15.26 -17.93 26.18
CA ARG A 504 -16.35 -18.09 27.16
C ARG A 504 -17.72 -17.93 26.48
N PRO A 505 -18.21 -18.95 25.75
CA PRO A 505 -19.46 -18.85 25.01
C PRO A 505 -20.68 -18.63 25.92
N ASP A 506 -20.70 -19.22 27.11
CA ASP A 506 -21.83 -19.07 28.05
C ASP A 506 -21.96 -17.64 28.58
N ASP A 507 -20.83 -16.96 28.85
CA ASP A 507 -20.83 -15.55 29.25
C ASP A 507 -21.38 -14.64 28.15
N ARG A 508 -21.19 -15.02 26.88
CA ARG A 508 -21.74 -14.29 25.73
C ARG A 508 -23.23 -14.53 25.61
N ARG A 509 -23.70 -15.76 25.81
CA ARG A 509 -25.12 -16.13 25.80
C ARG A 509 -25.91 -15.36 26.86
N LYS A 510 -25.39 -15.24 28.10
CA LYS A 510 -26.05 -14.50 29.19
C LYS A 510 -26.29 -13.01 28.88
N ARG A 511 -25.45 -12.41 28.04
CA ARG A 511 -25.56 -10.99 27.65
C ARG A 511 -26.36 -10.78 26.36
N PHE A 512 -26.88 -11.86 25.79
CA PHE A 512 -27.55 -11.86 24.50
C PHE A 512 -29.07 -11.94 24.71
N ALA A 513 -29.67 -10.81 25.05
CA ALA A 513 -31.04 -10.72 25.59
C ALA A 513 -32.13 -11.30 24.67
N ARG A 514 -31.92 -11.25 23.34
CA ARG A 514 -32.84 -11.81 22.35
C ARG A 514 -32.04 -12.58 21.29
N PRO A 515 -32.46 -13.81 20.93
CA PRO A 515 -31.89 -14.51 19.79
C PRO A 515 -31.98 -13.67 18.51
N ARG A 516 -30.91 -13.68 17.73
CA ARG A 516 -30.84 -13.07 16.39
C ARG A 516 -31.04 -14.14 15.33
N GLU A 517 -31.27 -13.70 14.11
CA GLU A 517 -31.39 -14.58 12.95
C GLU A 517 -30.15 -15.47 12.79
N ARG A 518 -30.37 -16.76 12.54
CA ARG A 518 -29.30 -17.72 12.22
C ARG A 518 -28.79 -17.43 10.81
N TRP A 519 -27.49 -17.60 10.60
CA TRP A 519 -26.87 -17.37 9.30
C TRP A 519 -25.87 -18.47 8.98
N ASP A 520 -25.57 -18.64 7.69
CA ASP A 520 -24.70 -19.71 7.20
C ASP A 520 -23.21 -19.39 7.45
N PRO A 521 -22.51 -20.14 8.32
CA PRO A 521 -21.10 -19.91 8.62
C PRO A 521 -20.14 -20.32 7.48
N ALA A 522 -20.66 -20.86 6.37
CA ALA A 522 -19.93 -21.04 5.12
C ALA A 522 -19.86 -19.76 4.26
N THR A 523 -20.52 -18.67 4.68
CA THR A 523 -20.41 -17.33 4.08
C THR A 523 -19.45 -16.43 4.85
N LEU A 524 -18.91 -15.39 4.22
CA LEU A 524 -17.99 -14.44 4.90
C LEU A 524 -18.70 -13.70 6.03
N ALA A 525 -18.01 -13.54 7.17
CA ALA A 525 -18.49 -12.66 8.23
C ALA A 525 -18.47 -11.19 7.80
N ARG A 526 -19.25 -10.34 8.47
CA ARG A 526 -19.11 -8.88 8.31
C ARG A 526 -17.77 -8.43 8.88
N THR A 527 -17.30 -7.27 8.44
CA THR A 527 -16.09 -6.64 8.99
C THR A 527 -16.15 -6.57 10.51
N ILE A 528 -15.20 -7.20 11.20
CA ILE A 528 -15.04 -7.12 12.64
C ILE A 528 -14.51 -5.71 12.97
N THR A 529 -15.33 -4.94 13.68
CA THR A 529 -15.01 -3.59 14.15
C THR A 529 -14.69 -3.58 15.65
N CYS A 530 -14.40 -2.40 16.21
CA CYS A 530 -14.11 -2.23 17.64
C CYS A 530 -15.23 -2.74 18.58
N SER A 531 -16.47 -2.71 18.12
CA SER A 531 -17.66 -3.23 18.83
C SER A 531 -18.06 -4.63 18.39
N GLY A 532 -17.39 -5.20 17.37
CA GLY A 532 -17.69 -6.51 16.79
C GLY A 532 -18.44 -6.46 15.45
N GLY A 533 -18.86 -5.28 14.97
CA GLY A 533 -19.41 -5.11 13.61
C GLY A 533 -20.79 -5.72 13.38
N GLN A 534 -21.64 -5.73 14.42
CA GLN A 534 -22.94 -6.43 14.41
C GLN A 534 -22.85 -7.93 14.10
N ASN A 535 -21.66 -8.53 14.20
CA ASN A 535 -21.49 -9.97 14.06
C ASN A 535 -21.93 -10.70 15.33
N HIS A 536 -22.63 -11.81 15.15
CA HIS A 536 -22.97 -12.79 16.19
C HIS A 536 -22.65 -14.21 15.71
N HIS A 537 -22.52 -15.15 16.65
CA HIS A 537 -22.29 -16.55 16.30
C HIS A 537 -23.45 -17.08 15.46
N TRP A 538 -23.16 -17.91 14.46
CA TRP A 538 -24.15 -18.42 13.49
C TRP A 538 -25.37 -19.11 14.11
N SER A 539 -25.26 -19.62 15.34
CA SER A 539 -26.40 -20.15 16.09
C SER A 539 -27.49 -19.13 16.42
N GLY A 540 -27.21 -17.82 16.33
CA GLY A 540 -28.16 -16.76 16.69
C GLY A 540 -28.33 -16.55 18.19
N GLU A 541 -27.62 -17.30 19.04
CA GLU A 541 -27.88 -17.36 20.48
C GLU A 541 -26.85 -16.61 21.34
N ARG A 542 -25.78 -16.13 20.73
CA ARG A 542 -24.67 -15.43 21.41
C ARG A 542 -23.85 -14.60 20.44
N ASP A 543 -23.14 -13.63 20.98
CA ASP A 543 -22.00 -13.01 20.30
C ASP A 543 -20.82 -14.01 20.14
N PHE A 544 -19.89 -13.68 19.24
CA PHE A 544 -18.58 -14.31 19.24
C PHE A 544 -17.83 -14.02 20.56
N THR A 545 -17.07 -15.02 21.00
CA THR A 545 -16.09 -14.89 22.08
C THR A 545 -14.91 -14.03 21.63
N LEU A 546 -14.09 -13.54 22.56
CA LEU A 546 -12.92 -12.72 22.20
C LEU A 546 -11.89 -13.54 21.42
N LEU A 547 -11.74 -14.83 21.74
CA LEU A 547 -10.88 -15.72 20.96
C LEU A 547 -11.39 -15.88 19.53
N GLU A 548 -12.70 -16.11 19.34
CA GLU A 548 -13.30 -16.25 18.01
C GLU A 548 -13.13 -14.96 17.19
N TYR A 549 -13.36 -13.78 17.77
CA TYR A 549 -13.06 -12.51 17.10
C TYR A 549 -11.59 -12.40 16.70
N ALA A 550 -10.65 -12.79 17.57
CA ALA A 550 -9.22 -12.74 17.27
C ALA A 550 -8.83 -13.67 16.11
N VAL A 551 -9.34 -14.91 16.11
CA VAL A 551 -9.09 -15.89 15.04
C VAL A 551 -9.69 -15.43 13.72
N LEU A 552 -10.92 -14.92 13.72
CA LEU A 552 -11.54 -14.37 12.51
C LEU A 552 -10.78 -13.12 12.01
N GLN A 553 -10.14 -12.35 12.89
CA GLN A 553 -9.24 -11.25 12.55
C GLN A 553 -7.83 -11.73 12.12
N GLY A 554 -7.60 -13.03 12.01
CA GLY A 554 -6.36 -13.63 11.52
C GLY A 554 -5.24 -13.75 12.56
N PHE A 555 -5.50 -13.43 13.84
CA PHE A 555 -4.50 -13.62 14.90
C PHE A 555 -4.19 -15.09 15.13
N PRO A 556 -2.91 -15.44 15.37
CA PRO A 556 -2.60 -16.74 15.90
C PRO A 556 -3.15 -16.84 17.33
N VAL A 557 -3.68 -18.01 17.68
CA VAL A 557 -4.34 -18.28 18.98
C VAL A 557 -3.42 -18.13 20.19
N TRP A 558 -2.10 -18.16 20.00
CA TRP A 558 -1.11 -17.91 21.05
C TRP A 558 -0.78 -16.42 21.24
N HIS A 559 -1.29 -15.52 20.38
CA HIS A 559 -1.16 -14.08 20.58
C HIS A 559 -1.94 -13.66 21.82
N ARG A 560 -1.25 -13.05 22.78
CA ARG A 560 -1.82 -12.72 24.09
C ARG A 560 -2.47 -11.35 24.05
N PHE A 561 -3.69 -11.19 24.55
CA PHE A 561 -4.31 -9.88 24.73
C PHE A 561 -4.30 -9.51 26.22
N ARG A 562 -3.81 -8.32 26.55
CA ARG A 562 -3.67 -7.79 27.92
C ARG A 562 -4.43 -6.47 28.08
N GLY A 563 -4.53 -6.00 29.32
CA GLY A 563 -5.24 -4.78 29.67
C GLY A 563 -6.77 -4.89 29.54
N LYS A 564 -7.41 -3.78 29.19
CA LYS A 564 -8.87 -3.68 29.03
C LYS A 564 -9.24 -3.48 27.56
N ARG A 565 -10.55 -3.51 27.26
CA ARG A 565 -11.11 -3.24 25.93
C ARG A 565 -10.56 -4.17 24.84
N LEU A 566 -10.42 -5.45 25.15
CA LEU A 566 -9.82 -6.45 24.25
C LEU A 566 -10.54 -6.56 22.89
N LYS A 567 -11.88 -6.41 22.87
CA LYS A 567 -12.64 -6.40 21.61
C LYS A 567 -12.22 -5.23 20.70
N LYS A 568 -11.97 -4.04 21.27
CA LYS A 568 -11.46 -2.87 20.54
C LYS A 568 -10.04 -3.11 20.00
N GLN A 569 -9.18 -3.70 20.82
CA GLN A 569 -7.83 -4.11 20.40
C GLN A 569 -7.86 -5.02 19.17
N ILE A 570 -8.73 -6.04 19.18
CA ILE A 570 -8.91 -6.98 18.06
C ILE A 570 -9.49 -6.26 16.83
N GLY A 571 -10.58 -5.50 16.99
CA GLY A 571 -11.26 -4.85 15.86
C GLY A 571 -10.44 -3.78 15.14
N ASN A 572 -9.57 -3.08 15.87
CA ASN A 572 -8.62 -2.11 15.31
C ASN A 572 -7.53 -2.75 14.47
N ALA A 573 -7.12 -3.99 14.78
CA ALA A 573 -5.94 -4.59 14.18
C ALA A 573 -6.05 -4.76 12.67
N PHE A 574 -4.96 -4.46 11.95
CA PHE A 574 -4.77 -4.98 10.60
C PHE A 574 -4.43 -6.48 10.71
N PRO A 575 -5.16 -7.38 10.01
CA PRO A 575 -5.01 -8.83 10.20
C PRO A 575 -3.57 -9.33 10.01
N PRO A 576 -2.95 -9.97 11.03
CA PRO A 576 -1.58 -10.48 10.93
C PRO A 576 -1.39 -11.51 9.79
N SER A 577 -2.43 -12.27 9.44
CA SER A 577 -2.38 -13.20 8.31
C SER A 577 -2.15 -12.50 6.97
N VAL A 578 -2.78 -11.34 6.77
CA VAL A 578 -2.58 -10.51 5.56
C VAL A 578 -1.22 -9.84 5.59
N VAL A 579 -0.85 -9.28 6.74
CA VAL A 579 0.45 -8.62 6.91
C VAL A 579 1.58 -9.59 6.63
N ARG A 580 1.46 -10.85 7.08
CA ARG A 580 2.42 -11.91 6.75
C ARG A 580 2.59 -12.08 5.24
N VAL A 581 1.49 -12.27 4.49
CA VAL A 581 1.52 -12.42 3.03
C VAL A 581 2.18 -11.21 2.36
N LEU A 582 1.83 -10.00 2.80
CA LEU A 582 2.41 -8.77 2.28
C LEU A 582 3.92 -8.71 2.56
N TYR A 583 4.35 -8.99 3.79
CA TYR A 583 5.76 -8.85 4.17
C TYR A 583 6.64 -9.98 3.64
N GLU A 584 6.13 -11.22 3.50
CA GLU A 584 6.83 -12.30 2.80
C GLU A 584 7.11 -11.88 1.34
N HIS A 585 6.13 -11.28 0.67
CA HIS A 585 6.31 -10.74 -0.67
C HIS A 585 7.34 -9.61 -0.74
N LEU A 586 7.32 -8.67 0.22
CA LEU A 586 8.28 -7.58 0.28
C LEU A 586 9.71 -8.06 0.61
N VAL A 587 9.85 -9.09 1.43
CA VAL A 587 11.15 -9.74 1.71
C VAL A 587 11.68 -10.39 0.44
N ASP A 588 10.86 -11.18 -0.25
CA ASP A 588 11.26 -11.79 -1.53
C ASP A 588 11.67 -10.73 -2.56
N TRP A 589 10.90 -9.64 -2.65
CA TRP A 589 11.24 -8.51 -3.51
C TRP A 589 12.62 -7.92 -3.17
N LEU A 590 12.87 -7.61 -1.89
CA LEU A 590 14.14 -7.04 -1.45
C LEU A 590 15.32 -7.99 -1.65
N LEU A 591 15.13 -9.30 -1.44
CA LEU A 591 16.16 -10.30 -1.70
C LEU A 591 16.58 -10.28 -3.18
N VAL A 592 15.62 -10.22 -4.11
CA VAL A 592 15.90 -10.09 -5.54
C VAL A 592 16.64 -8.78 -5.84
N GLN A 593 16.19 -7.65 -5.28
CA GLN A 593 16.86 -6.35 -5.46
C GLN A 593 18.26 -6.28 -4.82
N ASP A 594 18.55 -7.16 -3.88
CA ASP A 594 19.85 -7.30 -3.23
C ASP A 594 20.73 -8.38 -3.88
N GLY A 595 20.28 -8.99 -4.97
CA GLY A 595 21.04 -9.98 -5.74
C GLY A 595 20.99 -11.41 -5.18
N PHE A 596 19.98 -11.73 -4.36
CA PHE A 596 19.77 -13.07 -3.80
C PHE A 596 18.59 -13.79 -4.46
N ASP A 597 18.64 -15.12 -4.44
CA ASP A 597 17.49 -15.97 -4.80
C ASP A 597 16.64 -16.25 -3.54
N PRO A 598 15.39 -15.75 -3.46
CA PRO A 598 14.52 -15.99 -2.31
C PRO A 598 14.25 -17.48 -2.03
N ALA A 599 14.21 -18.33 -3.05
CA ALA A 599 13.97 -19.77 -2.88
C ALA A 599 15.15 -20.44 -2.19
N ALA A 600 16.39 -20.08 -2.58
CA ALA A 600 17.61 -20.57 -1.94
C ALA A 600 17.69 -20.15 -0.47
N VAL A 601 17.42 -18.87 -0.16
CA VAL A 601 17.45 -18.34 1.21
C VAL A 601 16.47 -19.08 2.11
N ARG A 602 15.21 -19.24 1.67
CA ARG A 602 14.20 -19.98 2.45
C ARG A 602 14.57 -21.43 2.67
N LYS A 603 15.10 -22.12 1.65
CA LYS A 603 15.52 -23.52 1.78
C LYS A 603 16.59 -23.71 2.85
N GLU A 604 17.55 -22.79 2.93
CA GLU A 604 18.55 -22.78 4.00
C GLU A 604 17.96 -22.50 5.39
N GLU A 605 16.97 -21.62 5.49
CA GLU A 605 16.26 -21.36 6.74
C GLU A 605 15.43 -22.57 7.21
N TYR A 606 14.68 -23.21 6.31
CA TYR A 606 13.89 -24.42 6.62
C TYR A 606 14.78 -25.59 7.04
N ALA A 607 15.87 -25.84 6.29
CA ALA A 607 16.84 -26.87 6.65
C ALA A 607 17.43 -26.64 8.05
N ARG A 608 17.62 -25.38 8.44
CA ARG A 608 18.12 -24.99 9.77
C ARG A 608 17.07 -25.13 10.87
N ALA A 609 15.81 -24.85 10.57
CA ALA A 609 14.69 -24.99 11.50
C ALA A 609 14.24 -26.45 11.71
N GLY A 610 14.85 -27.40 10.99
CA GLY A 610 14.44 -28.81 11.02
C GLY A 610 13.05 -29.05 10.40
N MET A 611 12.57 -28.10 9.58
CA MET A 611 11.24 -28.15 8.98
C MET A 611 11.27 -28.82 7.59
N PRO A 612 10.21 -29.54 7.18
CA PRO A 612 10.15 -30.18 5.87
C PRO A 612 10.28 -29.18 4.71
N THR A 613 11.06 -29.52 3.69
CA THR A 613 11.37 -28.65 2.53
C THR A 613 10.32 -28.69 1.41
N ASP A 614 9.19 -29.36 1.62
CA ASP A 614 8.09 -29.45 0.63
C ASP A 614 7.19 -28.21 0.73
N LEU A 615 7.34 -27.31 -0.25
CA LEU A 615 6.58 -26.06 -0.37
C LEU A 615 5.09 -26.29 -0.71
N SER A 616 4.64 -27.53 -0.96
CA SER A 616 3.26 -27.84 -1.34
C SER A 616 2.31 -28.08 -0.17
N SER A 617 2.82 -28.24 1.06
CA SER A 617 1.97 -28.44 2.24
C SER A 617 1.76 -27.14 3.00
N ASP A 618 0.80 -26.35 2.52
CA ASP A 618 0.11 -25.28 3.27
C ASP A 618 -0.74 -25.85 4.44
N LYS A 619 -0.19 -26.80 5.21
CA LYS A 619 -0.78 -27.31 6.44
C LYS A 619 -0.69 -26.31 7.61
N TYR A 620 -0.17 -25.10 7.36
CA TYR A 620 -0.13 -24.01 8.35
C TYR A 620 -1.35 -23.07 8.27
N VAL A 621 -2.45 -23.51 7.65
CA VAL A 621 -3.78 -23.04 8.05
C VAL A 621 -4.10 -23.69 9.40
N CYS A 622 -3.85 -22.98 10.50
CA CYS A 622 -4.36 -23.29 11.83
C CYS A 622 -4.38 -24.78 12.21
N LEU A 623 -3.24 -25.46 12.21
CA LEU A 623 -3.07 -26.70 12.95
C LEU A 623 -1.80 -26.57 13.78
N MET A 624 -1.97 -26.66 15.10
CA MET A 624 -0.88 -26.70 16.07
C MET A 624 -0.09 -27.99 15.88
N ASP A 625 1.23 -27.90 15.99
CA ASP A 625 2.03 -29.04 16.41
C ASP A 625 1.71 -29.31 17.89
N ASP A 626 0.96 -30.37 18.13
CA ASP A 626 0.97 -31.07 19.41
C ASP A 626 2.33 -31.77 19.50
N ASN A 627 3.30 -31.16 20.19
CA ASN A 627 4.40 -31.85 20.92
C ASN A 627 5.33 -30.81 21.54
N ASP A 628 5.12 -30.52 22.82
CA ASP A 628 6.19 -30.23 23.78
C ASP A 628 5.59 -30.19 25.20
N ASP A 629 5.19 -31.36 25.68
CA ASP A 629 5.00 -31.62 27.11
C ASP A 629 5.59 -33.01 27.41
N ASN A 630 6.92 -33.10 27.42
CA ASN A 630 7.65 -34.15 28.12
C ASN A 630 9.13 -33.76 28.28
N ASN A 631 9.42 -32.95 29.30
CA ASN A 631 10.66 -33.07 30.09
C ASN A 631 10.68 -32.05 31.24
N ASN A 632 10.26 -32.47 32.43
CA ASN A 632 11.02 -32.38 33.69
C ASN A 632 10.11 -32.51 34.91
N SER A 633 10.20 -33.63 35.62
CA SER A 633 10.61 -33.64 37.03
C SER A 633 10.73 -35.07 37.52
N SER A 634 11.97 -35.53 37.57
CA SER A 634 12.41 -36.66 38.39
C SER A 634 12.43 -36.26 39.87
N SER A 635 12.07 -37.24 40.72
CA SER A 635 12.62 -37.52 42.05
C SER A 635 12.57 -36.44 43.14
N SER A 636 11.77 -36.71 44.18
CA SER A 636 12.29 -36.99 45.54
C SER A 636 11.15 -37.31 46.51
N SER A 637 11.27 -38.49 47.15
CA SER A 637 10.71 -38.94 48.44
C SER A 637 9.21 -38.78 48.71
#